data_AF-U2FAL7-F1
#
_entry.id   AF-U2FAL7-F1
#
_cell.length_a   1.000
_cell.length_b   1.000
_cell.length_c   1.000
_cell.angle_alpha   90.00
_cell.angle_beta   90.00
_cell.angle_gamma   90.00
#
_symmetry.space_group_name_H-M   'P 1'
#
loop_
_entity.id
_entity.type
_entity.pdbx_description
1 polymer ?
#
loop_
_entity_poly.entity_id
_entity_poly.type
_entity_poly.pdbx_seq_one_letter_code
_entity_poly.pdbx_strand_id
1 'polypeptide(L)'
;MNLSSKMIQECDGQVRDDRPDYVEELTLQRKVGWQEGSPIVGDPVGLGDDLSQGYEHYRRRDELFQPDAGKFLSELFESDYITSLEDASEELNTEKSTLEKACDLHGIDLPESQSSDPQEPESDTFVFPNGESWPLELLQEPVYADVRVLSQLLATNGMSVEESARYISDRFESNVTASDVRQEAQRVNIL
;
A
#
# COMPACT_ATOMS: atom_id res chain seq x y z
N MET A 1 -43.75 -6.64 -5.09
CA MET A 1 -43.05 -7.09 -6.31
C MET A 1 -42.14 -8.22 -5.91
N ASN A 2 -42.34 -9.40 -6.48
CA ASN A 2 -41.52 -10.58 -6.19
C ASN A 2 -40.23 -10.47 -7.02
N LEU A 3 -39.09 -10.31 -6.37
CA LEU A 3 -37.78 -10.48 -7.01
C LEU A 3 -37.68 -11.96 -7.40
N SER A 4 -37.93 -12.25 -8.68
CA SER A 4 -37.79 -13.57 -9.25
C SER A 4 -36.32 -13.94 -9.22
N SER A 5 -35.99 -14.99 -8.48
CA SER A 5 -34.68 -15.66 -8.36
C SER A 5 -34.17 -16.29 -9.68
N LYS A 6 -34.56 -15.74 -10.82
CA LYS A 6 -34.40 -16.35 -12.16
C LYS A 6 -33.17 -15.88 -12.94
N MET A 7 -32.29 -15.09 -12.32
CA MET A 7 -31.08 -14.57 -12.98
C MET A 7 -29.89 -14.48 -12.01
N ILE A 8 -29.73 -15.46 -11.13
CA ILE A 8 -28.40 -15.73 -10.58
C ILE A 8 -27.73 -16.63 -11.62
N GLN A 9 -27.02 -16.00 -12.55
CA GLN A 9 -26.17 -16.72 -13.50
C GLN A 9 -25.02 -17.32 -12.69
N GLU A 10 -24.83 -18.64 -12.74
CA GLU A 10 -23.69 -19.29 -12.09
C GLU A 10 -22.40 -18.66 -12.63
N CYS A 11 -21.60 -18.06 -11.74
CA CYS A 11 -20.29 -17.52 -12.10
C CYS A 11 -19.30 -18.66 -12.21
N ASP A 12 -19.11 -19.17 -13.43
CA ASP A 12 -18.15 -20.23 -13.78
C ASP A 12 -16.72 -19.70 -13.99
N GLY A 13 -16.51 -18.40 -13.81
CA GLY A 13 -15.22 -17.72 -14.01
C GLY A 13 -14.85 -17.54 -15.49
N GLN A 14 -15.74 -17.87 -16.42
CA GLN A 14 -15.52 -17.64 -17.84
C GLN A 14 -15.91 -16.21 -18.23
N VAL A 15 -15.32 -15.76 -19.33
CA VAL A 15 -15.64 -14.45 -19.93
C VAL A 15 -17.08 -14.49 -20.43
N ARG A 16 -17.91 -13.50 -20.06
CA ARG A 16 -19.28 -13.41 -20.56
C ARG A 16 -19.30 -13.14 -22.07
N ASP A 17 -20.23 -13.78 -22.77
CA ASP A 17 -20.43 -13.63 -24.21
C ASP A 17 -20.80 -12.19 -24.66
N ASP A 18 -21.30 -11.35 -23.74
CA ASP A 18 -21.68 -9.96 -23.99
C ASP A 18 -20.60 -8.94 -23.59
N ARG A 19 -19.40 -9.41 -23.21
CA ARG A 19 -18.28 -8.53 -22.85
C ARG A 19 -17.77 -7.79 -24.10
N PRO A 20 -17.72 -6.44 -24.07
CA PRO A 20 -17.16 -5.66 -25.17
C PRO A 20 -15.68 -5.99 -25.43
N ASP A 21 -15.29 -6.06 -26.70
CA ASP A 21 -13.94 -6.49 -27.13
C ASP A 21 -12.81 -5.56 -26.63
N TYR A 22 -13.08 -4.28 -26.40
CA TYR A 22 -12.08 -3.32 -25.92
C TYR A 22 -11.57 -3.63 -24.50
N VAL A 23 -12.23 -4.52 -23.76
CA VAL A 23 -11.78 -4.92 -22.41
C VAL A 23 -10.62 -5.92 -22.48
N GLU A 24 -10.38 -6.58 -23.63
CA GLU A 24 -9.13 -7.35 -23.83
C GLU A 24 -7.92 -6.41 -23.94
N GLU A 25 -8.09 -5.25 -24.57
CA GLU A 25 -7.06 -4.20 -24.68
C GLU A 25 -6.85 -3.41 -23.37
N LEU A 26 -7.80 -3.45 -22.44
CA LEU A 26 -7.68 -2.92 -21.07
C LEU A 26 -6.95 -3.88 -20.12
N THR A 27 -6.36 -4.96 -20.62
CA THR A 27 -5.40 -5.70 -19.81
C THR A 27 -4.16 -4.82 -19.62
N LEU A 28 -3.93 -4.37 -18.39
CA LEU A 28 -2.62 -3.86 -18.01
C LEU A 28 -1.59 -4.88 -18.52
N GLN A 29 -0.61 -4.44 -19.32
CA GLN A 29 0.49 -5.32 -19.77
C GLN A 29 1.23 -5.96 -18.58
N ARG A 30 1.01 -5.45 -17.37
CA ARG A 30 1.48 -5.96 -16.10
C ARG A 30 0.29 -6.32 -15.21
N LYS A 31 0.21 -7.58 -14.75
CA LYS A 31 -0.62 -7.90 -13.58
C LYS A 31 0.14 -7.42 -12.35
N VAL A 32 -0.40 -6.42 -11.66
CA VAL A 32 0.09 -5.99 -10.35
C VAL A 32 -0.71 -6.80 -9.33
N GLY A 33 -0.13 -7.88 -8.81
CA GLY A 33 -0.73 -8.70 -7.77
C GLY A 33 -0.40 -8.17 -6.38
N TRP A 34 -1.27 -8.47 -5.42
CA TRP A 34 -0.97 -8.29 -4.00
C TRP A 34 0.25 -9.15 -3.61
N GLN A 35 1.31 -8.53 -3.08
CA GLN A 35 2.63 -9.14 -2.82
C GLN A 35 3.45 -9.56 -4.06
N GLU A 36 3.10 -9.10 -5.26
CA GLU A 36 3.85 -9.41 -6.49
C GLU A 36 4.66 -8.19 -6.95
N GLY A 37 5.87 -8.04 -6.40
CA GLY A 37 6.88 -7.07 -6.83
C GLY A 37 7.97 -7.73 -7.67
N SER A 38 8.49 -7.03 -8.67
CA SER A 38 9.77 -7.39 -9.29
C SER A 38 10.88 -6.65 -8.54
N PRO A 39 12.07 -7.24 -8.40
CA PRO A 39 13.20 -6.56 -7.79
C PRO A 39 13.48 -5.22 -8.50
N ILE A 40 13.70 -4.17 -7.71
CA ILE A 40 14.11 -2.83 -8.13
C ILE A 40 15.56 -2.86 -8.64
N VAL A 41 16.42 -3.67 -8.02
CA VAL A 41 17.83 -3.83 -8.41
C VAL A 41 18.08 -5.23 -8.96
N GLY A 42 18.66 -5.31 -10.16
CA GLY A 42 18.98 -6.58 -10.84
C GLY A 42 18.09 -6.87 -12.04
N ASP A 43 18.06 -8.14 -12.46
CA ASP A 43 17.32 -8.55 -13.66
C ASP A 43 15.82 -8.69 -13.33
N PRO A 44 14.93 -8.12 -14.17
CA PRO A 44 13.49 -8.23 -13.96
C PRO A 44 13.05 -9.70 -14.10
N VAL A 45 12.35 -10.19 -13.08
CA VAL A 45 11.80 -11.55 -13.06
C VAL A 45 10.61 -11.64 -14.02
N GLY A 46 10.64 -12.64 -14.91
CA GLY A 46 9.60 -12.88 -15.90
C GLY A 46 8.36 -13.59 -15.35
N LEU A 47 7.32 -13.68 -16.17
CA LEU A 47 6.05 -14.32 -15.81
C LEU A 47 6.25 -15.84 -15.64
N GLY A 48 6.05 -16.35 -14.42
CA GLY A 48 6.18 -17.79 -14.10
C GLY A 48 7.55 -18.21 -13.56
N ASP A 49 8.48 -17.25 -13.44
CA ASP A 49 9.76 -17.47 -12.78
C ASP A 49 9.60 -17.42 -11.25
N ASP A 50 10.50 -18.08 -10.53
CA ASP A 50 10.50 -18.08 -9.07
C ASP A 50 10.93 -16.70 -8.56
N LEU A 51 9.98 -15.96 -7.95
CA LEU A 51 10.20 -14.64 -7.36
C LEU A 51 11.36 -14.64 -6.36
N SER A 52 11.57 -15.75 -5.64
CA SER A 52 12.65 -15.82 -4.66
C SER A 52 14.03 -15.66 -5.30
N GLN A 53 14.22 -16.12 -6.54
CA GLN A 53 15.47 -16.01 -7.29
C GLN A 53 15.79 -14.56 -7.69
N GLY A 54 14.76 -13.74 -7.97
CA GLY A 54 14.97 -12.31 -8.27
C GLY A 54 15.50 -11.52 -7.07
N TYR A 55 15.11 -11.92 -5.86
CA TYR A 55 15.55 -11.30 -4.62
C TYR A 55 16.75 -12.01 -3.97
N GLU A 56 17.30 -13.08 -4.57
CA GLU A 56 18.49 -13.77 -4.02
C GLU A 56 19.72 -12.86 -3.94
N HIS A 57 19.81 -11.88 -4.82
CA HIS A 57 20.92 -10.94 -4.90
C HIS A 57 20.75 -9.71 -4.00
N TYR A 58 19.58 -9.57 -3.36
CA TYR A 58 19.32 -8.48 -2.44
C TYR A 58 20.14 -8.63 -1.17
N ARG A 59 20.85 -7.55 -0.83
CA ARG A 59 21.68 -7.51 0.36
C ARG A 59 20.81 -7.34 1.59
N ARG A 60 21.07 -8.19 2.59
CA ARG A 60 20.43 -8.09 3.92
C ARG A 60 21.14 -7.05 4.78
N ARG A 61 20.50 -6.62 5.87
CA ARG A 61 21.00 -5.61 6.82
C ARG A 61 22.51 -5.67 7.10
N ASP A 62 23.02 -6.86 7.42
CA ASP A 62 24.43 -7.04 7.81
C ASP A 62 25.40 -6.97 6.62
N GLU A 63 24.89 -7.18 5.40
CA GLU A 63 25.66 -7.19 4.17
C GLU A 63 25.80 -5.78 3.58
N LEU A 64 24.96 -4.82 3.99
CA LEU A 64 25.03 -3.42 3.54
C LEU A 64 26.34 -2.72 3.92
N PHE A 65 27.04 -3.23 4.95
CA PHE A 65 28.35 -2.70 5.38
C PHE A 65 29.53 -3.35 4.66
N GLN A 66 29.30 -4.30 3.76
CA GLN A 66 30.37 -4.96 3.01
C GLN A 66 30.88 -4.07 1.87
N PRO A 67 32.17 -4.15 1.49
CA PRO A 67 32.77 -3.27 0.48
C PRO A 67 32.12 -3.36 -0.91
N ASP A 68 31.48 -4.48 -1.23
CA ASP A 68 30.79 -4.74 -2.49
C ASP A 68 29.33 -4.25 -2.49
N ALA A 69 28.79 -3.87 -1.33
CA ALA A 69 27.42 -3.37 -1.20
C ALA A 69 27.22 -1.95 -1.72
N GLY A 70 28.29 -1.15 -1.86
CA GLY A 70 28.20 0.21 -2.38
C GLY A 70 27.63 0.26 -3.81
N LYS A 71 27.96 -0.73 -4.65
CA LYS A 71 27.41 -0.80 -6.02
C LYS A 71 25.90 -1.07 -6.01
N PHE A 72 25.46 -2.01 -5.17
CA PHE A 72 24.03 -2.33 -5.02
C PHE A 72 23.24 -1.13 -4.51
N LEU A 73 23.74 -0.45 -3.48
CA LEU A 73 23.10 0.75 -2.94
C LEU A 73 23.04 1.88 -3.96
N SER A 74 24.09 2.05 -4.78
CA SER A 74 24.08 3.06 -5.85
C SER A 74 22.99 2.74 -6.89
N GLU A 75 22.90 1.49 -7.35
CA GLU A 75 21.86 1.04 -8.28
C GLU A 75 20.45 1.17 -7.68
N LEU A 76 20.30 0.97 -6.37
CA LEU A 76 19.02 1.15 -5.67
C LEU A 76 18.56 2.60 -5.70
N PHE A 77 19.44 3.56 -5.37
CA PHE A 77 19.11 4.98 -5.34
C PHE A 77 19.07 5.64 -6.73
N GLU A 78 19.62 5.01 -7.76
CA GLU A 78 19.46 5.43 -9.16
C GLU A 78 18.09 5.05 -9.74
N SER A 79 17.32 4.21 -9.07
CA SER A 79 16.01 3.75 -9.54
C SER A 79 14.93 4.84 -9.43
N ASP A 80 14.14 5.01 -10.50
CA ASP A 80 13.00 5.94 -10.53
C ASP A 80 11.92 5.64 -9.46
N TYR A 81 11.95 4.44 -8.86
CA TYR A 81 11.00 4.02 -7.83
C TYR A 81 11.47 4.34 -6.40
N ILE A 82 12.74 4.65 -6.20
CA ILE A 82 13.31 5.00 -4.89
C ILE A 82 13.55 6.51 -4.90
N THR A 83 12.55 7.24 -4.41
CA THR A 83 12.60 8.71 -4.37
C THR A 83 13.04 9.22 -3.00
N SER A 84 12.93 8.38 -1.97
CA SER A 84 13.23 8.72 -0.60
C SER A 84 14.02 7.61 0.11
N LEU A 85 14.63 7.96 1.24
CA LEU A 85 15.26 7.00 2.14
C LEU A 85 14.24 6.06 2.80
N GLU A 86 12.97 6.45 2.85
CA GLU A 86 11.87 5.61 3.30
C GLU A 86 11.56 4.50 2.31
N ASP A 87 11.47 4.82 1.03
CA ASP A 87 11.24 3.83 -0.03
C ASP A 87 12.33 2.75 0.00
N ALA A 88 13.60 3.16 0.16
CA ALA A 88 14.73 2.24 0.29
C ALA A 88 14.68 1.40 1.59
N SER A 89 14.18 1.98 2.68
CA SER A 89 14.02 1.33 3.99
C SER A 89 12.93 0.25 3.95
N GLU A 90 11.81 0.54 3.29
CA GLU A 90 10.71 -0.40 3.06
C GLU A 90 11.15 -1.54 2.14
N GLU A 91 11.80 -1.21 1.02
CA GLU A 91 12.27 -2.21 0.04
C GLU A 91 13.28 -3.18 0.65
N LEU A 92 14.24 -2.68 1.44
CA LEU A 92 15.27 -3.52 2.08
C LEU A 92 14.83 -4.08 3.43
N ASN A 93 13.61 -3.78 3.88
CA ASN A 93 13.08 -4.12 5.21
C ASN A 93 14.11 -3.86 6.32
N THR A 94 14.75 -2.68 6.27
CA THR A 94 15.89 -2.31 7.11
C THR A 94 15.67 -0.91 7.65
N GLU A 95 16.04 -0.66 8.91
CA GLU A 95 15.90 0.65 9.56
C GLU A 95 16.62 1.78 8.79
N LYS A 96 15.94 2.93 8.62
CA LYS A 96 16.49 4.17 8.04
C LYS A 96 17.89 4.51 8.56
N SER A 97 18.08 4.46 9.88
CA SER A 97 19.38 4.77 10.53
C SER A 97 20.52 3.81 10.15
N THR A 98 20.20 2.59 9.73
CA THR A 98 21.20 1.63 9.25
C THR A 98 21.57 1.95 7.80
N LEU A 99 20.59 2.33 6.97
CA LEU A 99 20.81 2.73 5.59
C LEU A 99 21.60 4.03 5.47
N GLU A 100 21.30 5.04 6.29
CA GLU A 100 22.09 6.27 6.37
C GLU A 100 23.57 5.97 6.62
N LYS A 101 23.87 5.15 7.64
CA LYS A 101 25.24 4.74 7.96
C LYS A 101 25.91 3.94 6.85
N ALA A 102 25.15 3.11 6.13
CA ALA A 102 25.69 2.35 5.02
C ALA A 102 26.00 3.27 3.83
N CYS A 103 25.13 4.22 3.51
CA CYS A 103 25.34 5.20 2.44
C CYS A 103 26.50 6.14 2.76
N ASP A 104 26.60 6.62 4.00
CA ASP A 104 27.74 7.39 4.50
C ASP A 104 29.06 6.62 4.36
N LEU A 105 29.04 5.31 4.69
CA LEU A 105 30.21 4.45 4.60
C LEU A 105 30.69 4.27 3.15
N HIS A 106 29.75 4.18 2.20
CA HIS A 106 30.03 3.96 0.78
C HIS A 106 30.14 5.24 -0.05
N GLY A 107 29.92 6.41 0.56
CA GLY A 107 30.00 7.72 -0.11
C GLY A 107 28.91 7.94 -1.16
N ILE A 108 27.71 7.41 -0.90
CA ILE A 108 26.55 7.56 -1.79
C ILE A 108 25.77 8.80 -1.37
N ASP A 109 25.62 9.73 -2.30
CA ASP A 109 24.79 10.91 -2.09
C ASP A 109 23.33 10.47 -2.00
N LEU A 110 22.77 10.59 -0.79
CA LEU A 110 21.36 10.33 -0.58
C LEU A 110 20.55 11.34 -1.39
N PRO A 111 19.46 10.93 -2.07
CA PRO A 111 18.55 11.88 -2.67
C PRO A 111 18.17 12.87 -1.57
N GLU A 112 18.38 14.17 -1.82
CA GLU A 112 17.90 15.22 -0.93
C GLU A 112 16.46 14.85 -0.64
N SER A 113 16.18 14.60 0.63
CA SER A 113 14.83 14.30 1.07
C SER A 113 13.97 15.44 0.52
N GLN A 114 13.26 15.18 -0.59
CA GLN A 114 11.94 15.74 -0.71
C GLN A 114 11.27 15.12 0.48
N SER A 115 11.29 15.87 1.57
CA SER A 115 10.56 15.62 2.79
C SER A 115 9.09 15.67 2.41
N SER A 116 8.66 14.63 1.70
CA SER A 116 7.53 13.82 2.08
C SER A 116 7.97 13.00 3.30
N ASP A 117 8.61 13.57 4.33
CA ASP A 117 7.82 13.71 5.55
C ASP A 117 6.34 13.78 5.15
N PRO A 118 5.53 12.71 5.37
CA PRO A 118 4.16 13.02 5.71
C PRO A 118 4.35 14.03 6.83
N GLN A 119 4.02 15.31 6.57
CA GLN A 119 3.86 16.28 7.64
C GLN A 119 3.24 15.46 8.75
N GLU A 120 3.95 15.31 9.87
CA GLU A 120 3.31 14.85 11.11
C GLU A 120 1.96 15.52 11.06
N PRO A 121 0.84 14.77 10.92
CA PRO A 121 -0.42 15.38 10.62
C PRO A 121 -0.53 16.47 11.67
N GLU A 122 -0.62 17.73 11.23
CA GLU A 122 -0.99 18.80 12.15
C GLU A 122 -2.14 18.18 12.94
N SER A 123 -1.96 18.08 14.26
CA SER A 123 -2.54 17.07 15.17
C SER A 123 -4.06 16.96 15.15
N ASP A 124 -4.69 17.76 14.29
CA ASP A 124 -6.08 18.11 14.19
C ASP A 124 -6.65 17.73 12.80
N THR A 125 -5.98 16.90 11.98
CA THR A 125 -6.53 16.41 10.69
C THR A 125 -6.47 14.89 10.49
N PHE A 126 -7.56 14.32 9.96
CA PHE A 126 -7.63 12.95 9.46
C PHE A 126 -7.42 12.94 7.96
N VAL A 127 -6.35 12.27 7.50
CA VAL A 127 -6.05 12.08 6.09
C VAL A 127 -6.57 10.73 5.64
N PHE A 128 -7.26 10.69 4.51
CA PHE A 128 -7.80 9.50 3.87
C PHE A 128 -6.81 8.89 2.86
N PRO A 129 -6.96 7.60 2.51
CA PRO A 129 -6.14 6.94 1.50
C PRO A 129 -6.09 7.61 0.12
N ASN A 130 -7.14 8.35 -0.27
CA ASN A 130 -7.22 9.07 -1.53
C ASN A 130 -6.54 10.46 -1.50
N GLY A 131 -5.90 10.82 -0.38
CA GLY A 131 -5.25 12.13 -0.17
C GLY A 131 -6.19 13.24 0.30
N GLU A 132 -7.49 12.97 0.47
CA GLU A 132 -8.42 13.91 1.09
C GLU A 132 -8.13 14.06 2.59
N SER A 133 -8.28 15.26 3.15
CA SER A 133 -7.98 15.52 4.57
C SER A 133 -9.09 16.32 5.24
N TRP A 134 -9.59 15.85 6.38
CA TRP A 134 -10.65 16.52 7.15
C TRP A 134 -10.17 16.91 8.55
N PRO A 135 -10.58 18.07 9.09
CA PRO A 135 -10.30 18.44 10.47
C PRO A 135 -10.95 17.48 11.48
N LEU A 136 -10.19 17.01 12.47
CA LEU A 136 -10.66 16.12 13.55
C LEU A 136 -11.76 16.77 14.39
N GLU A 137 -11.71 18.10 14.60
CA GLU A 137 -12.74 18.85 15.33
C GLU A 137 -14.14 18.69 14.73
N LEU A 138 -14.23 18.38 13.44
CA LEU A 138 -15.49 18.20 12.74
C LEU A 138 -15.98 16.75 12.79
N LEU A 139 -15.17 15.80 13.26
CA LEU A 139 -15.48 14.38 13.30
C LEU A 139 -16.09 14.00 14.65
N GLN A 140 -16.99 13.01 14.61
CA GLN A 140 -17.51 12.42 15.82
C GLN A 140 -16.41 11.61 16.53
N GLU A 141 -16.28 11.77 17.84
CA GLU A 141 -15.52 10.84 18.68
C GLU A 141 -16.45 9.70 19.17
N PRO A 142 -16.02 8.42 19.07
CA PRO A 142 -14.77 7.97 18.46
C PRO A 142 -14.85 8.01 16.92
N VAL A 143 -13.70 8.29 16.26
CA VAL A 143 -13.63 8.52 14.79
C VAL A 143 -14.18 7.34 13.97
N TYR A 144 -14.01 6.10 14.44
CA TYR A 144 -14.55 4.91 13.78
C TYR A 144 -16.09 4.82 13.81
N ALA A 145 -16.77 5.66 14.59
CA ALA A 145 -18.23 5.74 14.64
C ALA A 145 -18.80 6.88 13.77
N ASP A 146 -17.95 7.71 13.15
CA ASP A 146 -18.40 8.77 12.26
C ASP A 146 -18.85 8.19 10.92
N VAL A 147 -20.12 8.45 10.57
CA VAL A 147 -20.76 7.96 9.33
C VAL A 147 -19.96 8.36 8.10
N ARG A 148 -19.44 9.59 8.08
CA ARG A 148 -18.76 10.13 6.91
C ARG A 148 -17.41 9.46 6.71
N VAL A 149 -16.67 9.24 7.81
CA VAL A 149 -15.41 8.50 7.78
C VAL A 149 -15.63 7.08 7.28
N LEU A 150 -16.60 6.35 7.86
CA LEU A 150 -16.92 4.99 7.43
C LEU A 150 -17.37 4.94 5.96
N SER A 151 -18.17 5.90 5.51
CA SER A 151 -18.62 5.96 4.12
C SER A 151 -17.46 6.19 3.16
N GLN A 152 -16.50 7.05 3.54
CA GLN A 152 -15.34 7.34 2.72
C GLN A 152 -14.39 6.14 2.67
N LEU A 153 -14.14 5.45 3.78
CA LEU A 153 -13.26 4.28 3.82
C LEU A 153 -13.90 3.08 3.09
N LEU A 154 -15.15 2.74 3.42
CA LEU A 154 -15.81 1.53 2.90
C LEU A 154 -16.39 1.71 1.48
N ALA A 155 -17.07 2.83 1.21
CA ALA A 155 -17.79 3.02 -0.05
C ALA A 155 -16.97 3.78 -1.10
N THR A 156 -16.25 4.84 -0.73
CA THR A 156 -15.47 5.65 -1.68
C THR A 156 -14.11 5.02 -1.98
N ASN A 157 -13.37 4.62 -0.94
CA ASN A 157 -12.04 4.03 -1.09
C ASN A 157 -12.07 2.51 -1.26
N GLY A 158 -13.25 1.89 -1.15
CA GLY A 158 -13.45 0.45 -1.38
C GLY A 158 -12.72 -0.46 -0.38
N MET A 159 -12.37 0.06 0.80
CA MET A 159 -11.66 -0.72 1.81
C MET A 159 -12.59 -1.75 2.45
N SER A 160 -12.03 -2.90 2.81
CA SER A 160 -12.69 -3.86 3.67
C SER A 160 -12.83 -3.33 5.10
N VAL A 161 -13.66 -4.01 5.90
CA VAL A 161 -13.85 -3.69 7.32
C VAL A 161 -12.54 -3.86 8.09
N GLU A 162 -11.79 -4.89 7.76
CA GLU A 162 -10.50 -5.22 8.35
C GLU A 162 -9.43 -4.16 8.02
N GLU A 163 -9.36 -3.72 6.77
CA GLU A 163 -8.46 -2.65 6.34
C GLU A 163 -8.83 -1.31 6.99
N SER A 164 -10.12 -1.00 7.07
CA SER A 164 -10.60 0.23 7.71
C SER A 164 -10.26 0.25 9.21
N ALA A 165 -10.44 -0.87 9.90
CA ALA A 165 -10.09 -1.00 11.32
C ALA A 165 -8.58 -0.81 11.55
N ARG A 166 -7.75 -1.43 10.70
CA ARG A 166 -6.30 -1.28 10.75
C ARG A 166 -5.87 0.16 10.47
N TYR A 167 -6.41 0.77 9.43
CA TYR A 167 -6.09 2.14 9.04
C TYR A 167 -6.39 3.14 10.16
N ILE A 168 -7.57 3.03 10.78
CA ILE A 168 -7.95 3.90 11.89
C ILE A 168 -7.07 3.61 13.12
N SER A 169 -6.76 2.34 13.39
CA SER A 169 -5.92 1.95 14.53
C SER A 169 -4.50 2.52 14.41
N ASP A 170 -3.89 2.39 13.23
CA ASP A 170 -2.54 2.86 12.93
C ASP A 170 -2.46 4.39 13.01
N ARG A 171 -3.54 5.11 12.63
CA ARG A 171 -3.58 6.58 12.64
C ARG A 171 -3.81 7.21 14.01
N PHE A 172 -4.53 6.54 14.90
CA PHE A 172 -4.94 7.12 16.19
C PHE A 172 -4.37 6.38 17.41
N GLU A 173 -3.38 5.50 17.21
CA GLU A 173 -2.84 4.60 18.26
C GLU A 173 -3.95 3.92 19.08
N SER A 174 -5.08 3.63 18.43
CA SER A 174 -6.28 3.12 19.08
C SER A 174 -6.49 1.67 18.67
N ASN A 175 -7.03 0.85 19.58
CA ASN A 175 -7.27 -0.57 19.27
C ASN A 175 -8.68 -0.73 18.68
N VAL A 176 -8.86 -0.33 17.42
CA VAL A 176 -10.13 -0.49 16.69
C VAL A 176 -10.16 -1.86 16.04
N THR A 177 -11.17 -2.67 16.39
CA THR A 177 -11.32 -4.00 15.79
C THR A 177 -12.24 -3.97 14.59
N ALA A 178 -12.11 -4.96 13.70
CA ALA A 178 -13.04 -5.16 12.59
C ALA A 178 -14.49 -5.35 13.08
N SER A 179 -14.69 -5.87 14.29
CA SER A 179 -16.03 -5.99 14.88
C SER A 179 -16.64 -4.62 15.15
N ASP A 180 -15.85 -3.67 15.65
CA ASP A 180 -16.31 -2.32 15.98
C ASP A 180 -16.74 -1.57 14.70
N VAL A 181 -15.89 -1.61 13.68
CA VAL A 181 -16.18 -1.01 12.36
C VAL A 181 -17.42 -1.63 11.74
N ARG A 182 -17.56 -2.97 11.80
CA ARG A 182 -18.72 -3.68 11.25
C ARG A 182 -20.02 -3.28 11.96
N GLN A 183 -19.99 -3.24 13.28
CA GLN A 183 -21.16 -2.91 14.09
C GLN A 183 -21.62 -1.47 13.83
N GLU A 184 -20.67 -0.53 13.76
CA GLU A 184 -20.98 0.87 13.46
C GLU A 184 -21.47 1.06 12.03
N ALA A 185 -20.82 0.44 11.04
CA ALA A 185 -21.25 0.50 9.64
C ALA A 185 -22.68 -0.05 9.43
N GLN A 186 -23.05 -1.13 10.15
CA GLN A 186 -24.42 -1.65 10.16
C GLN A 186 -25.40 -0.70 10.86
N ARG A 187 -25.00 -0.09 11.97
CA ARG A 187 -25.82 0.90 12.70
C ARG A 187 -26.19 2.08 11.81
N VAL A 188 -25.28 2.48 10.90
CA VAL A 188 -25.44 3.64 10.03
C VAL A 188 -25.89 3.27 8.61
N ASN A 189 -26.23 2.00 8.36
CA ASN A 189 -26.70 1.45 7.07
C ASN A 189 -25.74 1.65 5.88
N ILE A 190 -24.43 1.53 6.11
CA ILE A 190 -23.41 1.50 5.04
C ILE A 190 -23.17 0.07 4.55
N LEU A 191 -23.26 -0.91 5.46
CA LEU A 191 -23.21 -2.36 5.22
C LEU A 191 -24.56 -2.99 5.57
#